data_AF-A0A084ABH5-F1
#
_entry.id   AF-A0A084ABH5-F1
#
_cell.length_a   1.000
_cell.length_b   1.000
_cell.length_c   1.000
_cell.angle_alpha   90.00
_cell.angle_beta   90.00
_cell.angle_gamma   90.00
#
_symmetry.space_group_name_H-M   'P 1'
#
loop_
_entity.id
_entity.type
_entity.pdbx_description
1 polymer ?
#
loop_
_entity_poly.entity_id
_entity_poly.type
_entity_poly.pdbx_seq_one_letter_code
_entity_poly.pdbx_strand_id
1 'polypeptide(L)'
;MRKKEEKETKIWGELFKSIANTTREQKENEKLLKEWKPRVFEVIPSAYESNSPEEKVFEFLKCIKNKNYGTPTSMYPTFILGSSSRKSKAGILRENFKDITITNYEVVKINDSAAAVTMIIVKIAYEYKGMLKEKNVDFRLIYEVNGEVNNRLKLSGSWKITNIEGISYILIE
;
A
#
# COMPACT_ATOMS: atom_id res chain seq x y z
N MET A 1 32.77 -26.79 29.32
CA MET A 1 33.22 -25.40 29.08
C MET A 1 33.28 -25.06 27.59
N ARG A 2 34.00 -25.80 26.73
CA ARG A 2 34.08 -25.58 25.26
C ARG A 2 32.76 -25.29 24.51
N LYS A 3 31.67 -26.04 24.75
CA LYS A 3 30.37 -25.83 24.07
C LYS A 3 29.67 -24.50 24.42
N LYS A 4 30.06 -23.84 25.52
CA LYS A 4 29.49 -22.56 25.95
C LYS A 4 30.22 -21.39 25.28
N GLU A 5 31.53 -21.46 25.17
CA GLU A 5 32.41 -20.49 24.48
C GLU A 5 32.17 -20.46 22.95
N GLU A 6 31.94 -21.61 22.31
CA GLU A 6 31.57 -21.67 20.88
C GLU A 6 30.20 -21.02 20.60
N LYS A 7 29.23 -21.21 21.50
CA LYS A 7 27.90 -20.58 21.39
C LYS A 7 28.00 -19.07 21.58
N GLU A 8 28.76 -18.60 22.56
CA GLU A 8 28.97 -17.17 22.80
C GLU A 8 29.66 -16.50 21.60
N THR A 9 30.73 -17.10 21.06
CA THR A 9 31.43 -16.56 19.87
C THR A 9 30.50 -16.46 18.65
N LYS A 10 29.61 -17.44 18.45
CA LYS A 10 28.62 -17.42 17.37
C LYS A 10 27.57 -16.31 17.56
N ILE A 11 27.09 -16.10 18.79
CA ILE A 11 26.14 -15.04 19.14
C ILE A 11 26.74 -13.66 18.90
N TRP A 12 28.00 -13.44 19.31
CA TRP A 12 28.69 -12.17 19.05
C TRP A 12 28.92 -11.93 17.56
N GLY A 13 29.32 -12.95 16.80
CA GLY A 13 29.47 -12.85 15.35
C GLY A 13 28.16 -12.52 14.63
N GLU A 14 27.03 -13.09 15.07
CA GLU A 14 25.69 -12.77 14.56
C GLU A 14 25.27 -11.34 14.93
N LEU A 15 25.56 -10.89 16.16
CA LEU A 15 25.29 -9.53 16.61
C LEU A 15 26.07 -8.49 15.79
N PHE A 16 27.38 -8.69 15.58
CA PHE A 16 28.19 -7.76 14.78
C PHE A 16 27.71 -7.70 13.32
N LYS A 17 27.31 -8.84 12.74
CA LYS A 17 26.71 -8.87 11.40
C LYS A 17 25.39 -8.10 11.35
N SER A 18 24.53 -8.27 12.36
CA SER A 18 23.27 -7.52 12.47
C SER A 18 23.54 -6.02 12.56
N ILE A 19 24.44 -5.57 13.43
CA ILE A 19 24.81 -4.15 13.56
C ILE A 19 25.36 -3.59 12.25
N ALA A 20 26.24 -4.33 11.57
CA ALA A 20 26.80 -3.92 10.29
C ALA A 20 25.72 -3.77 9.21
N ASN A 21 24.78 -4.72 9.15
CA ASN A 21 23.65 -4.67 8.21
C ASN A 21 22.73 -3.47 8.50
N THR A 22 22.35 -3.26 9.75
CA THR A 22 21.52 -2.11 10.16
C THR A 22 22.20 -0.79 9.84
N THR A 23 23.51 -0.66 10.08
CA THR A 23 24.27 0.54 9.75
C THR A 23 24.28 0.81 8.24
N ARG A 24 24.41 -0.26 7.43
CA ARG A 24 24.37 -0.15 5.97
C ARG A 24 22.98 0.29 5.47
N GLU A 25 21.92 -0.31 6.01
CA GLU A 25 20.54 0.04 5.67
C GLU A 25 20.20 1.47 6.07
N GLN A 26 20.68 1.94 7.22
CA GLN A 26 20.52 3.34 7.64
C GLN A 26 21.19 4.30 6.65
N LYS A 27 22.44 4.04 6.27
CA LYS A 27 23.16 4.86 5.28
C LYS A 27 22.46 4.88 3.92
N GLU A 28 21.94 3.74 3.47
CA GLU A 28 21.16 3.64 2.23
C GLU A 28 19.87 4.47 2.35
N ASN A 29 19.12 4.31 3.42
CA ASN A 29 17.88 5.07 3.66
C ASN A 29 18.13 6.57 3.73
N GLU A 30 19.19 7.02 4.42
CA GLU A 30 19.59 8.43 4.46
C GLU A 30 19.90 8.98 3.06
N LYS A 31 20.59 8.20 2.23
CA LYS A 31 20.87 8.57 0.84
C LYS A 31 19.57 8.70 0.04
N LEU A 32 18.69 7.70 0.10
CA LEU A 32 17.42 7.72 -0.61
C LEU A 32 16.49 8.85 -0.13
N LEU A 33 16.52 9.19 1.16
CA LEU A 33 15.77 10.32 1.71
C LEU A 33 16.25 11.66 1.18
N LYS A 34 17.57 11.83 0.98
CA LYS A 34 18.14 13.04 0.37
C LYS A 34 17.79 13.16 -1.11
N GLU A 35 17.72 12.03 -1.80
CA GLU A 35 17.36 11.98 -3.23
C GLU A 35 15.85 12.15 -3.46
N TRP A 36 15.03 11.74 -2.50
CA TRP A 36 13.58 11.81 -2.62
C TRP A 36 13.08 13.25 -2.67
N LYS A 37 12.14 13.48 -3.59
CA LYS A 37 11.33 14.69 -3.67
C LYS A 37 9.86 14.32 -3.92
N PRO A 38 8.90 15.08 -3.37
CA PRO A 38 7.50 14.91 -3.71
C PRO A 38 7.29 15.21 -5.19
N ARG A 39 6.48 14.40 -5.87
CA ARG A 39 6.03 14.69 -7.25
C ARG A 39 5.06 15.87 -7.20
N VAL A 40 5.14 16.74 -8.18
CA VAL A 40 4.22 17.86 -8.37
C VAL A 40 3.56 17.69 -9.73
N PHE A 41 2.24 17.72 -9.75
CA PHE A 41 1.44 17.59 -10.96
C PHE A 41 0.62 18.87 -11.14
N GLU A 42 0.91 19.64 -12.18
CA GLU A 42 0.04 20.75 -12.60
C GLU A 42 -1.24 20.22 -13.25
N VAL A 43 -1.10 19.12 -14.00
CA VAL A 43 -2.20 18.39 -14.65
C VAL A 43 -2.05 16.91 -14.30
N ILE A 44 -3.17 16.27 -13.95
CA ILE A 44 -3.19 14.84 -13.66
C ILE A 44 -2.91 14.03 -14.93
N PRO A 45 -1.93 13.12 -14.94
CA PRO A 45 -1.64 12.29 -16.09
C PRO A 45 -2.82 11.40 -16.49
N SER A 46 -3.00 11.19 -17.79
CA SER A 46 -3.97 10.21 -18.31
C SER A 46 -3.47 8.76 -18.25
N ALA A 47 -2.17 8.56 -18.08
CA ALA A 47 -1.52 7.27 -17.94
C ALA A 47 -0.51 7.31 -16.79
N TYR A 48 -0.37 6.19 -16.09
CA TYR A 48 0.50 6.06 -14.93
C TYR A 48 1.60 5.05 -15.18
N GLU A 49 2.76 5.29 -14.57
CA GLU A 49 3.89 4.36 -14.62
C GLU A 49 3.54 3.04 -13.95
N SER A 50 4.20 1.96 -14.39
CA SER A 50 4.05 0.66 -13.74
C SER A 50 4.61 0.70 -12.31
N ASN A 51 3.94 0.01 -11.39
CA ASN A 51 4.20 0.02 -9.96
C ASN A 51 4.11 1.42 -9.31
N SER A 52 3.31 2.31 -9.89
CA SER A 52 2.95 3.58 -9.29
C SER A 52 1.84 3.41 -8.24
N PRO A 53 1.71 4.33 -7.27
CA PRO A 53 0.60 4.28 -6.32
C PRO A 53 -0.76 4.45 -7.03
N GLU A 54 -0.80 5.21 -8.12
CA GLU A 54 -2.01 5.43 -8.93
C GLU A 54 -2.47 4.13 -9.61
N GLU A 55 -1.55 3.39 -10.24
CA GLU A 55 -1.85 2.07 -10.82
C GLU A 55 -2.41 1.12 -9.76
N LYS A 56 -1.87 1.13 -8.53
CA LYS A 56 -2.36 0.28 -7.44
C LYS A 56 -3.80 0.60 -7.04
N VAL A 57 -4.16 1.89 -6.98
CA VAL A 57 -5.55 2.31 -6.72
C VAL A 57 -6.48 1.85 -7.85
N PHE A 58 -6.05 1.99 -9.10
CA PHE A 58 -6.86 1.58 -10.24
C PHE A 58 -7.03 0.06 -10.30
N GLU A 59 -5.99 -0.71 -9.97
CA GLU A 59 -6.05 -2.15 -9.84
C GLU A 59 -7.09 -2.57 -8.77
N PHE A 60 -7.08 -1.91 -7.61
CA PHE A 60 -8.07 -2.12 -6.56
C PHE A 60 -9.49 -1.84 -7.07
N LEU A 61 -9.73 -0.64 -7.63
CA LEU A 61 -11.04 -0.23 -8.12
C LEU A 61 -11.57 -1.14 -9.24
N LYS A 62 -10.68 -1.58 -10.14
CA LYS A 62 -10.99 -2.56 -11.19
C LYS A 62 -11.39 -3.91 -10.59
N CYS A 63 -10.70 -4.38 -9.55
CA CYS A 63 -11.08 -5.61 -8.86
C CYS A 63 -12.47 -5.50 -8.23
N ILE A 64 -12.77 -4.39 -7.55
CA ILE A 64 -14.10 -4.14 -6.96
C ILE A 64 -15.18 -4.05 -8.04
N LYS A 65 -14.93 -3.31 -9.12
CA LYS A 65 -15.83 -3.21 -10.28
C LYS A 65 -16.15 -4.58 -10.88
N ASN A 66 -15.16 -5.46 -10.95
CA ASN A 66 -15.32 -6.83 -11.46
C ASN A 66 -15.78 -7.84 -10.39
N LYS A 67 -16.16 -7.39 -9.20
CA LYS A 67 -16.56 -8.23 -8.05
C LYS A 67 -15.51 -9.30 -7.68
N ASN A 68 -14.23 -9.03 -7.98
CA ASN A 68 -13.09 -9.85 -7.58
C ASN A 68 -12.53 -9.34 -6.25
N TYR A 69 -12.94 -10.00 -5.16
CA TYR A 69 -12.53 -9.62 -3.80
C TYR A 69 -11.28 -10.37 -3.30
N GLY A 70 -10.80 -11.37 -4.04
CA GLY A 70 -9.62 -12.14 -3.65
C GLY A 70 -8.33 -11.38 -3.93
N THR A 71 -8.19 -10.81 -5.12
CA THR A 71 -6.98 -10.10 -5.55
C THR A 71 -6.62 -8.92 -4.64
N PRO A 72 -7.56 -8.04 -4.24
CA PRO A 72 -7.26 -6.92 -3.34
C PRO A 72 -6.67 -7.31 -1.98
N THR A 73 -6.80 -8.56 -1.53
CA THR A 73 -6.27 -8.99 -0.23
C THR A 73 -4.74 -8.89 -0.13
N SER A 74 -4.02 -8.93 -1.27
CA SER A 74 -2.57 -8.72 -1.32
C SER A 74 -2.15 -7.25 -1.29
N MET A 75 -3.11 -6.33 -1.44
CA MET A 75 -2.91 -4.88 -1.41
C MET A 75 -2.97 -4.32 0.01
N TYR A 76 -3.39 -5.12 0.99
CA TYR A 76 -3.26 -4.75 2.39
C TYR A 76 -1.78 -4.64 2.77
N PRO A 77 -1.42 -3.67 3.64
CA PRO A 77 -0.15 -3.66 4.32
C PRO A 77 0.09 -4.97 5.05
N THR A 78 1.36 -5.40 5.07
CA THR A 78 1.74 -6.67 5.71
C THR A 78 1.34 -6.69 7.19
N PHE A 79 1.49 -5.56 7.88
CA PHE A 79 1.09 -5.43 9.28
C PHE A 79 -0.43 -5.44 9.51
N ILE A 80 -1.26 -5.04 8.52
CA ILE A 80 -2.72 -5.14 8.62
C ILE A 80 -3.19 -6.56 8.32
N LEU A 81 -2.53 -7.24 7.39
CA LEU A 81 -2.85 -8.63 7.08
C LEU A 81 -2.58 -9.51 8.32
N GLY A 82 -1.44 -9.31 8.99
CA GLY A 82 -1.14 -9.91 10.29
C GLY A 82 -1.48 -11.40 10.36
N SER A 83 -2.33 -11.78 11.32
CA SER A 83 -2.86 -13.15 11.49
C SER A 83 -4.14 -13.44 10.69
N SER A 84 -4.72 -12.44 10.01
CA SER A 84 -5.93 -12.62 9.22
C SER A 84 -5.64 -13.40 7.95
N SER A 85 -6.45 -14.43 7.68
CA SER A 85 -6.34 -15.14 6.40
C SER A 85 -6.81 -14.26 5.24
N ARG A 86 -6.17 -14.42 4.08
CA ARG A 86 -6.64 -13.78 2.83
C ARG A 86 -8.12 -14.10 2.55
N LYS A 87 -8.58 -15.31 2.87
CA LYS A 87 -9.98 -15.72 2.73
C LYS A 87 -10.92 -14.86 3.59
N SER A 88 -10.54 -14.60 4.85
CA SER A 88 -11.32 -13.74 5.74
C SER A 88 -11.41 -12.31 5.21
N LYS A 89 -10.28 -11.72 4.79
CA LYS A 89 -10.26 -10.36 4.20
C LYS A 89 -11.09 -10.27 2.92
N ALA A 90 -11.02 -11.27 2.04
CA ALA A 90 -11.86 -11.33 0.84
C ALA A 90 -13.36 -11.37 1.18
N GLY A 91 -13.73 -12.06 2.26
CA GLY A 91 -15.10 -12.09 2.78
C GLY A 91 -15.57 -10.71 3.25
N ILE A 92 -14.74 -10.00 4.02
CA ILE A 92 -15.04 -8.64 4.48
C ILE A 92 -15.23 -7.69 3.29
N LEU A 93 -14.33 -7.74 2.31
CA LEU A 93 -14.46 -6.92 1.10
C LEU A 93 -15.73 -7.22 0.32
N ARG A 94 -16.11 -8.50 0.19
CA ARG A 94 -17.35 -8.88 -0.45
C ARG A 94 -18.55 -8.26 0.27
N GLU A 95 -18.63 -8.39 1.58
CA GLU A 95 -19.76 -7.85 2.35
C GLU A 95 -19.84 -6.33 2.27
N ASN A 96 -18.69 -5.65 2.30
CA ASN A 96 -18.61 -4.20 2.26
C ASN A 96 -18.99 -3.61 0.89
N PHE A 97 -18.71 -4.32 -0.21
CA PHE A 97 -18.90 -3.82 -1.58
C PHE A 97 -20.00 -4.54 -2.39
N LYS A 98 -20.73 -5.50 -1.80
CA LYS A 98 -21.75 -6.29 -2.53
C LYS A 98 -22.78 -5.42 -3.24
N ASP A 99 -23.27 -4.38 -2.56
CA ASP A 99 -24.33 -3.48 -3.04
C ASP A 99 -23.79 -2.24 -3.78
N ILE A 100 -22.48 -2.16 -3.99
CA ILE A 100 -21.80 -1.04 -4.66
C ILE A 100 -21.33 -1.49 -6.03
N THR A 101 -21.74 -0.80 -7.09
CA THR A 101 -21.27 -1.07 -8.46
C THR A 101 -20.55 0.16 -9.00
N ILE A 102 -19.22 0.09 -9.10
CA ILE A 102 -18.41 1.18 -9.63
C ILE A 102 -18.60 1.29 -11.15
N THR A 103 -19.01 2.47 -11.63
CA THR A 103 -19.22 2.72 -13.06
C THR A 103 -17.99 3.39 -13.67
N ASN A 104 -17.47 4.43 -13.02
CA ASN A 104 -16.30 5.18 -13.46
C ASN A 104 -15.44 5.68 -12.28
N TYR A 105 -14.18 6.00 -12.55
CA TYR A 105 -13.30 6.64 -11.58
C TYR A 105 -12.17 7.42 -12.26
N GLU A 106 -11.76 8.52 -11.63
CA GLU A 106 -10.65 9.36 -12.10
C GLU A 106 -9.85 9.95 -10.92
N VAL A 107 -8.54 10.11 -11.10
CA VAL A 107 -7.70 10.76 -10.08
C VAL A 107 -7.95 12.26 -10.13
N VAL A 108 -8.22 12.85 -8.97
CA VAL A 108 -8.39 14.29 -8.80
C VAL A 108 -7.11 14.94 -8.30
N LYS A 109 -6.41 14.28 -7.38
CA LYS A 109 -5.24 14.84 -6.71
C LYS A 109 -4.29 13.75 -6.25
N ILE A 110 -3.01 14.00 -6.39
CA ILE A 110 -1.93 13.18 -5.84
C ILE A 110 -1.14 14.05 -4.86
N ASN A 111 -0.86 13.51 -3.68
CA ASN A 111 -0.06 14.18 -2.66
C ASN A 111 0.95 13.20 -2.06
N ASP A 112 2.22 13.41 -2.39
CA ASP A 112 3.33 12.64 -1.82
C ASP A 112 3.73 13.28 -0.47
N SER A 113 3.19 12.79 0.63
CA SER A 113 3.43 13.36 1.96
C SER A 113 4.74 12.92 2.61
N ALA A 114 5.28 11.76 2.19
CA ALA A 114 6.58 11.27 2.63
C ALA A 114 7.19 10.31 1.59
N ALA A 115 8.47 9.96 1.77
CA ALA A 115 9.19 9.07 0.86
C ALA A 115 8.56 7.68 0.68
N ALA A 116 7.80 7.24 1.67
CA ALA A 116 7.08 5.97 1.66
C ALA A 116 5.56 6.12 1.56
N VAL A 117 5.02 7.36 1.52
CA VAL A 117 3.58 7.62 1.69
C VAL A 117 3.05 8.50 0.58
N THR A 118 2.00 8.02 -0.08
CA THR A 118 1.26 8.78 -1.10
C THR A 118 -0.23 8.78 -0.75
N MET A 119 -0.86 9.94 -0.83
CA MET A 119 -2.30 10.08 -0.77
C MET A 119 -2.85 10.40 -2.15
N ILE A 120 -3.86 9.66 -2.60
CA ILE A 120 -4.51 9.87 -3.89
C ILE A 120 -5.99 10.11 -3.64
N ILE A 121 -6.50 11.25 -4.09
CA ILE A 121 -7.94 11.52 -4.09
C ILE A 121 -8.48 11.06 -5.44
N VAL A 122 -9.42 10.13 -5.41
CA VAL A 122 -10.10 9.61 -6.60
C VAL A 122 -11.57 9.95 -6.52
N LYS A 123 -12.09 10.50 -7.61
CA LYS A 123 -13.50 10.70 -7.82
C LYS A 123 -14.09 9.42 -8.37
N ILE A 124 -15.05 8.83 -7.67
CA ILE A 124 -15.66 7.55 -8.00
C ILE A 124 -17.13 7.78 -8.29
N ALA A 125 -17.57 7.40 -9.48
CA ALA A 125 -18.98 7.27 -9.84
C ALA A 125 -19.41 5.81 -9.65
N TYR A 126 -20.53 5.60 -8.98
CA TYR A 126 -21.01 4.27 -8.60
C TYR A 126 -22.51 4.24 -8.43
N GLU A 127 -23.08 3.04 -8.52
CA GLU A 127 -24.46 2.76 -8.17
C GLU A 127 -24.52 2.15 -6.77
N TYR A 128 -25.46 2.62 -5.95
CA TYR A 128 -25.79 2.04 -4.66
C TYR A 128 -27.29 2.11 -4.43
N LYS A 129 -27.93 0.96 -4.17
CA LYS A 129 -29.40 0.85 -4.00
C LYS A 129 -30.21 1.46 -5.16
N GLY A 130 -29.76 1.25 -6.40
CA GLY A 130 -30.43 1.76 -7.60
C GLY A 130 -30.21 3.25 -7.89
N MET A 131 -29.42 3.94 -7.07
CA MET A 131 -29.11 5.36 -7.26
C MET A 131 -27.67 5.55 -7.74
N LEU A 132 -27.49 6.35 -8.78
CA LEU A 132 -26.19 6.82 -9.20
C LEU A 132 -25.69 7.88 -8.22
N LYS A 133 -24.48 7.68 -7.71
CA LYS A 133 -23.78 8.54 -6.77
C LYS A 133 -22.38 8.83 -7.27
N GLU A 134 -21.80 9.89 -6.73
CA GLU A 134 -20.45 10.31 -7.03
C GLU A 134 -19.78 10.84 -5.75
N LYS A 135 -18.56 10.38 -5.46
CA LYS A 135 -17.80 10.84 -4.28
C LYS A 135 -16.31 10.91 -4.53
N ASN A 136 -15.66 11.85 -3.86
CA ASN A 136 -14.22 11.89 -3.71
C ASN A 136 -13.80 11.00 -2.54
N VAL A 137 -12.93 10.04 -2.81
CA VAL A 137 -12.40 9.09 -1.82
C VAL A 137 -10.90 9.28 -1.70
N ASP A 138 -10.39 9.39 -0.47
CA ASP A 138 -8.96 9.42 -0.18
C ASP A 138 -8.39 7.99 -0.10
N PHE A 139 -7.43 7.68 -0.94
CA PHE A 139 -6.63 6.45 -0.86
C PHE A 139 -5.31 6.79 -0.18
N ARG A 140 -4.97 6.06 0.89
CA ARG A 140 -3.72 6.23 1.64
C ARG A 140 -2.82 5.05 1.37
N LEU A 141 -1.76 5.30 0.61
CA LEU A 141 -0.83 4.28 0.17
C LEU A 141 0.50 4.37 0.89
N ILE A 142 1.06 3.21 1.17
CA ILE A 142 2.43 3.06 1.68
C ILE A 142 3.24 2.14 0.76
N TYR A 143 4.53 2.38 0.64
CA TYR A 143 5.43 1.52 -0.10
C TYR A 143 6.10 0.50 0.83
N GLU A 144 5.95 -0.79 0.53
CA GLU A 144 6.56 -1.87 1.30
C GLU A 144 7.60 -2.62 0.50
N VAL A 145 8.74 -2.90 1.13
CA VAL A 145 9.77 -3.84 0.65
C VAL A 145 9.89 -4.94 1.69
N ASN A 146 9.65 -6.20 1.29
CA ASN A 146 9.69 -7.36 2.20
C ASN A 146 8.80 -7.23 3.45
N GLY A 147 7.67 -6.52 3.33
CA GLY A 147 6.71 -6.31 4.42
C GLY A 147 7.04 -5.16 5.37
N GLU A 148 8.13 -4.44 5.13
CA GLU A 148 8.50 -3.24 5.88
C GLU A 148 8.26 -1.97 5.05
N VAL A 149 7.75 -0.94 5.70
CA VAL A 149 7.56 0.38 5.06
C VAL A 149 8.93 0.95 4.70
N ASN A 150 9.11 1.31 3.43
CA ASN A 150 10.40 1.76 2.92
C ASN A 150 10.26 2.91 1.92
N ASN A 151 11.37 3.56 1.62
CA ASN A 151 11.40 4.62 0.60
C ASN A 151 11.03 4.03 -0.76
N ARG A 152 10.13 4.69 -1.50
CA ARG A 152 9.66 4.24 -2.83
C ARG A 152 10.75 4.16 -3.90
N LEU A 153 11.92 4.78 -3.66
CA LEU A 153 13.09 4.67 -4.52
C LEU A 153 13.83 3.35 -4.34
N LYS A 154 13.55 2.59 -3.27
CA LYS A 154 14.11 1.26 -3.06
C LYS A 154 13.47 0.27 -4.03
N LEU A 155 14.28 -0.54 -4.68
CA LEU A 155 13.81 -1.51 -5.69
C LEU A 155 12.97 -2.63 -5.06
N SER A 156 12.17 -3.28 -5.90
CA SER A 156 11.42 -4.51 -5.57
C SER A 156 10.34 -4.37 -4.49
N GLY A 157 9.94 -3.15 -4.16
CA GLY A 157 8.78 -2.92 -3.30
C GLY A 157 7.47 -2.83 -4.07
N SER A 158 6.38 -2.71 -3.31
CA SER A 158 5.03 -2.59 -3.84
C SER A 158 4.19 -1.64 -2.99
N TRP A 159 3.27 -0.92 -3.63
CA TRP A 159 2.31 -0.08 -2.93
C TRP A 159 1.21 -0.92 -2.28
N LYS A 160 0.86 -0.54 -1.05
CA LYS A 160 -0.23 -1.10 -0.23
C LYS A 160 -1.21 0.00 0.13
N ILE A 161 -2.49 -0.33 0.24
CA ILE A 161 -3.56 0.60 0.59
C ILE A 161 -3.94 0.38 2.06
N THR A 162 -3.71 1.39 2.90
CA THR A 162 -3.87 1.28 4.35
C THR A 162 -5.33 1.36 4.81
N ASN A 163 -6.19 2.04 4.05
CA ASN A 163 -7.56 2.34 4.44
C ASN A 163 -8.62 1.57 3.62
N ILE A 164 -8.28 0.39 3.09
CA ILE A 164 -9.16 -0.39 2.20
C ILE A 164 -10.58 -0.56 2.77
N GLU A 165 -10.71 -0.98 4.02
CA GLU A 165 -12.02 -1.28 4.63
C GLU A 165 -12.85 -0.01 4.83
N GLY A 166 -12.18 1.12 5.08
CA GLY A 166 -12.79 2.45 5.23
C GLY A 166 -13.47 2.98 3.96
N ILE A 167 -12.99 2.58 2.78
CA ILE A 167 -13.48 3.09 1.48
C ILE A 167 -14.98 2.83 1.31
N SER A 168 -15.44 1.63 1.67
CA SER A 168 -16.85 1.27 1.52
C SER A 168 -17.79 2.16 2.34
N TYR A 169 -17.38 2.54 3.56
CA TYR A 169 -18.15 3.43 4.43
C TYR A 169 -18.30 4.83 3.80
N ILE A 170 -17.22 5.36 3.23
CA ILE A 170 -17.24 6.65 2.54
C ILE A 170 -18.25 6.62 1.38
N LEU A 171 -18.33 5.52 0.63
CA LEU A 171 -19.24 5.39 -0.51
C LEU A 171 -20.72 5.23 -0.11
N ILE A 172 -21.03 4.71 1.07
CA ILE A 172 -22.44 4.52 1.46
C ILE A 172 -23.04 5.71 2.22
N GLU A 173 -22.20 6.51 2.89
CA GLU A 173 -22.59 7.81 3.46
C GLU A 173 -23.21 8.74 2.39
#